data_AF-A0A0Q7SE60-F1
#
_entry.id   AF-A0A0Q7SE60-F1
#
_cell.length_a   1.000
_cell.length_b   1.000
_cell.length_c   1.000
_cell.angle_alpha   90.00
_cell.angle_beta   90.00
_cell.angle_gamma   90.00
#
_symmetry.space_group_name_H-M   'P 1'
#
loop_
_entity.id
_entity.type
_entity.pdbx_description
1 polymer ?
#
loop_
_entity_poly.entity_id
_entity_poly.type
_entity_poly.pdbx_seq_one_letter_code
_entity_poly.pdbx_strand_id
1 'polypeptide(L)'
;MVYGFVRGDGEFLPNTRLSNSAVVFAPDKLEIGDHVFIGHFSVLDATYGLSIGEGCQIGFFTGVFTHSSHAAVRLYGREYVKVSHKQAYHTAQVVIGAYSFVGAHATVLPGTRLGKGSLVSAYSQVQGEFPDYAILAGQPAKQVGDTRRKDAQLLRQHPELAVHYQAWAGELP
;
A
#
# COMPACT_ATOMS: atom_id res chain seq x y z
N MET A 1 10.60 -8.43 -13.83
CA MET A 1 10.81 -8.03 -12.43
C MET A 1 12.25 -7.62 -12.26
N VAL A 2 12.52 -6.45 -11.68
CA VAL A 2 13.88 -5.98 -11.37
C VAL A 2 14.11 -6.20 -9.88
N TYR A 3 15.23 -6.81 -9.53
CA TYR A 3 15.66 -7.00 -8.15
C TYR A 3 16.56 -5.84 -7.72
N GLY A 4 16.42 -5.43 -6.46
CA GLY A 4 17.10 -4.26 -5.95
C GLY A 4 16.30 -2.98 -6.19
N PHE A 5 16.23 -2.13 -5.18
CA PHE A 5 15.66 -0.79 -5.28
C PHE A 5 16.54 0.19 -4.50
N VAL A 6 16.84 1.35 -5.06
CA VAL A 6 17.51 2.44 -4.35
C VAL A 6 16.45 3.40 -3.86
N ARG A 7 16.30 3.53 -2.54
CA ARG A 7 15.36 4.46 -1.91
C ARG A 7 15.84 5.91 -2.10
N GLY A 8 14.93 6.88 -1.92
CA GLY A 8 15.21 8.31 -2.12
C GLY A 8 16.39 8.86 -1.31
N ASP A 9 16.73 8.23 -0.18
CA ASP A 9 17.87 8.57 0.67
C ASP A 9 19.20 7.89 0.24
N GLY A 10 19.17 7.08 -0.82
CA GLY A 10 20.33 6.35 -1.35
C GLY A 10 20.54 4.95 -0.77
N GLU A 11 19.69 4.49 0.16
CA GLU A 11 19.79 3.13 0.68
C GLU A 11 19.45 2.11 -0.41
N PHE A 12 20.30 1.09 -0.59
CA PHE A 12 20.04 -0.02 -1.49
C PHE A 12 19.30 -1.15 -0.77
N LEU A 13 18.13 -1.50 -1.28
CA LEU A 13 17.23 -2.54 -0.78
C LEU A 13 17.33 -3.78 -1.69
N PRO A 14 18.18 -4.77 -1.38
CA PRO A 14 18.53 -5.84 -2.31
C PRO A 14 17.38 -6.83 -2.60
N ASN A 15 16.43 -6.98 -1.68
CA ASN A 15 15.36 -7.97 -1.78
C ASN A 15 14.03 -7.37 -2.26
N THR A 16 13.95 -6.06 -2.35
CA THR A 16 12.82 -5.37 -2.97
C THR A 16 12.82 -5.61 -4.48
N ARG A 17 11.62 -5.90 -5.00
CA ARG A 17 11.36 -6.30 -6.38
C ARG A 17 10.30 -5.38 -6.97
N LEU A 18 10.71 -4.53 -7.89
CA LEU A 18 9.78 -3.70 -8.66
C LEU A 18 9.63 -4.24 -10.07
N SER A 19 8.38 -4.33 -10.52
CA SER A 19 8.11 -4.57 -11.93
C SER A 19 8.65 -3.43 -12.80
N ASN A 20 9.20 -3.76 -13.97
CA ASN A 20 9.63 -2.78 -14.98
C ASN A 20 8.46 -2.02 -15.62
N SER A 21 7.21 -2.43 -15.39
CA SER A 21 6.02 -1.69 -15.81
C SER A 21 5.28 -1.00 -14.65
N ALA A 22 5.80 -1.07 -13.43
CA ALA A 22 5.30 -0.25 -12.34
C ALA A 22 5.81 1.20 -12.49
N VAL A 23 4.98 2.16 -12.09
CA VAL A 23 5.31 3.59 -12.15
C VAL A 23 5.28 4.17 -10.74
N VAL A 24 6.34 4.87 -10.37
CA VAL A 24 6.44 5.59 -9.09
C VAL A 24 6.54 7.10 -9.39
N PHE A 25 5.57 7.87 -8.92
CA PHE A 25 5.64 9.33 -8.94
C PHE A 25 6.28 9.85 -7.66
N ALA A 26 7.15 10.86 -7.77
CA ALA A 26 7.93 11.42 -6.67
C ALA A 26 8.66 10.34 -5.85
N PRO A 27 9.55 9.53 -6.48
CA PRO A 27 10.24 8.43 -5.81
C PRO A 27 11.11 8.88 -4.62
N ASP A 28 11.52 10.15 -4.59
CA ASP A 28 12.19 10.82 -3.47
C ASP A 28 11.34 10.89 -2.19
N LYS A 29 10.02 10.72 -2.31
CA LYS A 29 9.05 10.74 -1.20
C LYS A 29 8.44 9.36 -0.90
N LEU A 30 8.98 8.32 -1.54
CA LEU A 30 8.60 6.95 -1.27
C LEU A 30 9.50 6.39 -0.17
N GLU A 31 8.93 6.23 1.02
CA GLU A 31 9.54 5.48 2.12
C GLU A 31 9.16 4.01 1.97
N ILE A 32 10.13 3.14 1.68
CA ILE A 32 9.89 1.73 1.40
C ILE A 32 10.90 0.85 2.15
N GLY A 33 10.40 -0.22 2.77
CA GLY A 33 11.23 -1.25 3.39
C GLY A 33 11.81 -2.24 2.37
N ASP A 34 12.70 -3.11 2.83
CA ASP A 34 13.22 -4.21 1.99
C ASP A 34 12.17 -5.33 1.84
N HIS A 35 12.45 -6.31 0.98
CA HIS A 35 11.60 -7.48 0.71
C HIS A 35 10.22 -7.15 0.10
N VAL A 36 10.00 -5.90 -0.32
CA VAL A 36 8.73 -5.49 -0.91
C VAL A 36 8.61 -6.02 -2.34
N PHE A 37 7.42 -6.45 -2.72
CA PHE A 37 7.09 -6.81 -4.10
C PHE A 37 6.07 -5.84 -4.68
N ILE A 38 6.35 -5.29 -5.87
CA ILE A 38 5.42 -4.46 -6.63
C ILE A 38 5.12 -5.11 -7.98
N GLY A 39 3.85 -5.45 -8.18
CA GLY A 39 3.33 -6.08 -9.39
C GLY A 39 3.37 -5.20 -10.64
N HIS A 40 3.20 -5.84 -11.79
CA HIS A 40 3.17 -5.13 -13.08
C HIS A 40 1.98 -4.17 -13.20
N PHE A 41 2.22 -3.06 -13.89
CA PHE A 41 1.21 -2.04 -14.23
C PHE A 41 0.58 -1.34 -13.02
N SER A 42 1.26 -1.39 -11.88
CA SER A 42 0.83 -0.70 -10.68
C SER A 42 1.37 0.72 -10.66
N VAL A 43 0.55 1.64 -10.13
CA VAL A 43 0.90 3.06 -10.00
C VAL A 43 1.01 3.39 -8.53
N LEU A 44 2.17 3.91 -8.14
CA LEU A 44 2.44 4.42 -6.79
C LEU A 44 2.66 5.92 -6.87
N ASP A 45 1.73 6.69 -6.34
CA ASP A 45 1.85 8.14 -6.26
C ASP A 45 2.31 8.55 -4.86
N ALA A 46 3.60 8.87 -4.73
CA ALA A 46 4.20 9.35 -3.49
C ALA A 46 4.26 10.89 -3.39
N THR A 47 3.57 11.64 -4.27
CA THR A 47 3.66 13.11 -4.36
C THR A 47 3.43 13.81 -3.01
N TYR A 48 2.51 13.29 -2.20
CA TYR A 48 2.19 13.77 -0.84
C TYR A 48 2.59 12.77 0.27
N GLY A 49 3.58 11.93 -0.02
CA GLY A 49 4.18 10.97 0.92
C GLY A 49 3.51 9.59 0.86
N LEU A 50 4.32 8.56 0.64
CA LEU A 50 3.89 7.17 0.65
C LEU A 50 4.87 6.34 1.47
N SER A 51 4.36 5.62 2.47
CA SER A 51 5.14 4.71 3.30
C SER A 51 4.67 3.27 3.12
N ILE A 52 5.58 2.38 2.75
CA ILE A 52 5.34 0.94 2.56
C ILE A 52 6.31 0.17 3.44
N GLY A 53 5.79 -0.54 4.44
CA GLY A 53 6.60 -1.36 5.34
C GLY A 53 7.28 -2.52 4.61
N GLU A 54 8.28 -3.11 5.26
CA GLU A 54 8.99 -4.29 4.75
C GLU A 54 8.04 -5.45 4.44
N GLY A 55 8.45 -6.33 3.52
CA GLY A 55 7.72 -7.56 3.21
C GLY A 55 6.33 -7.37 2.60
N CYS A 56 5.91 -6.12 2.34
CA CYS A 56 4.65 -5.83 1.69
C CYS A 56 4.60 -6.38 0.26
N GLN A 57 3.41 -6.74 -0.17
CA GLN A 57 3.15 -7.11 -1.56
C GLN A 57 2.04 -6.26 -2.13
N ILE A 58 2.38 -5.50 -3.17
CA ILE A 58 1.45 -4.69 -3.93
C ILE A 58 1.15 -5.44 -5.23
N GLY A 59 -0.09 -5.88 -5.38
CA GLY A 59 -0.55 -6.68 -6.50
C GLY A 59 -0.50 -5.95 -7.83
N PHE A 60 -0.80 -6.70 -8.88
CA PHE A 60 -0.82 -6.23 -10.27
C PHE A 60 -1.97 -5.25 -10.53
N PHE A 61 -1.76 -4.28 -11.41
CA PHE A 61 -2.77 -3.29 -11.80
C PHE A 61 -3.37 -2.52 -10.61
N THR A 62 -2.58 -2.30 -9.55
CA THR A 62 -3.04 -1.57 -8.36
C THR A 62 -2.72 -0.08 -8.48
N GLY A 63 -3.53 0.75 -7.83
CA GLY A 63 -3.29 2.19 -7.72
C GLY A 63 -3.18 2.60 -6.26
N VAL A 64 -2.10 3.27 -5.89
CA VAL A 64 -1.91 3.87 -4.56
C VAL A 64 -1.74 5.37 -4.74
N PHE A 65 -2.70 6.16 -4.26
CA PHE A 65 -2.76 7.60 -4.54
C PHE A 65 -2.69 8.44 -3.27
N THR A 66 -1.88 9.49 -3.28
CA THR A 66 -1.72 10.43 -2.16
C THR A 66 -2.40 11.78 -2.42
N HIS A 67 -2.96 11.96 -3.62
CA HIS A 67 -3.82 13.08 -3.92
C HIS A 67 -4.99 12.74 -4.85
N SER A 68 -5.96 13.65 -4.89
CA SER A 68 -7.11 13.58 -5.79
C SER A 68 -7.69 14.97 -6.06
N SER A 69 -7.77 15.32 -7.34
CA SER A 69 -8.20 16.63 -7.82
C SER A 69 -9.63 16.67 -8.38
N HIS A 70 -10.35 15.55 -8.41
CA HIS A 70 -11.64 15.44 -9.13
C HIS A 70 -12.71 16.44 -8.64
N ALA A 71 -12.70 16.80 -7.35
CA ALA A 71 -13.60 17.82 -6.80
C ALA A 71 -13.15 19.23 -7.25
N ALA A 72 -11.88 19.58 -7.04
CA ALA A 72 -11.31 20.85 -7.51
C ALA A 72 -11.54 21.10 -9.01
N VAL A 73 -11.30 20.11 -9.88
CA VAL A 73 -11.49 20.26 -11.34
C VAL A 73 -12.94 20.62 -11.68
N ARG A 74 -13.92 19.96 -11.05
CA ARG A 74 -15.34 20.24 -11.29
C ARG A 74 -15.76 21.62 -10.79
N LEU A 75 -15.22 22.05 -9.64
CA LEU A 75 -15.57 23.32 -9.01
C LEU A 75 -14.95 24.52 -9.73
N TYR A 76 -13.70 24.40 -10.19
CA TYR A 76 -13.00 25.51 -10.86
C TYR A 76 -13.20 25.53 -12.39
N GLY A 77 -13.61 24.43 -13.01
CA GLY A 77 -13.77 24.34 -14.46
C GLY A 77 -12.47 24.72 -15.21
N ARG A 78 -12.58 25.59 -16.23
CA ARG A 78 -11.41 26.04 -17.02
C ARG A 78 -10.39 26.82 -16.19
N GLU A 79 -10.80 27.41 -15.07
CA GLU A 79 -9.89 28.17 -14.20
C GLU A 79 -8.98 27.27 -13.37
N TYR A 80 -9.24 25.95 -13.32
CA TYR A 80 -8.42 24.98 -12.57
C TYR A 80 -6.92 25.12 -12.87
N VAL A 81 -6.55 25.33 -14.13
CA VAL A 81 -5.14 25.43 -14.56
C VAL A 81 -4.48 26.77 -14.20
N LYS A 82 -5.26 27.80 -13.82
CA LYS A 82 -4.76 29.15 -13.52
C LYS A 82 -4.64 29.43 -12.02
N VAL A 83 -5.30 28.64 -11.17
CA VAL A 83 -5.31 28.82 -9.71
C VAL A 83 -4.19 27.98 -9.08
N SER A 84 -3.28 28.61 -8.32
CA SER A 84 -2.19 27.92 -7.61
C SER A 84 -2.68 27.13 -6.41
N HIS A 85 -3.41 27.77 -5.48
CA HIS A 85 -3.95 27.15 -4.27
C HIS A 85 -5.41 26.75 -4.45
N LYS A 86 -5.64 25.47 -4.68
CA LYS A 86 -6.96 24.93 -5.01
C LYS A 86 -7.69 24.45 -3.76
N GLN A 87 -8.93 24.92 -3.59
CA GLN A 87 -9.88 24.31 -2.67
C GLN A 87 -10.33 22.93 -3.19
N ALA A 88 -10.71 22.03 -2.28
CA ALA A 88 -11.15 20.68 -2.61
C ALA A 88 -10.13 19.86 -3.44
N TYR A 89 -8.85 20.17 -3.29
CA TYR A 89 -7.75 19.34 -3.77
C TYR A 89 -7.29 18.47 -2.59
N HIS A 90 -7.70 17.20 -2.62
CA HIS A 90 -7.50 16.31 -1.47
C HIS A 90 -6.08 15.75 -1.52
N THR A 91 -5.32 15.91 -0.45
CA THR A 91 -3.95 15.44 -0.32
C THR A 91 -3.73 14.85 1.05
N ALA A 92 -3.19 13.65 1.13
CA ALA A 92 -2.82 13.05 2.40
C ALA A 92 -1.84 11.90 2.17
N GLN A 93 -0.92 11.73 3.12
CA GLN A 93 0.00 10.61 3.14
C GLN A 93 -0.75 9.28 3.17
N VAL A 94 -0.23 8.27 2.48
CA VAL A 94 -0.70 6.88 2.59
C VAL A 94 0.35 6.06 3.34
N VAL A 95 -0.10 5.21 4.26
CA VAL A 95 0.76 4.30 5.04
C VAL A 95 0.25 2.86 4.90
N ILE A 96 1.15 1.97 4.50
CA ILE A 96 0.91 0.52 4.40
C ILE A 96 1.87 -0.17 5.37
N GLY A 97 1.33 -0.73 6.46
CA GLY A 97 2.11 -1.41 7.49
C GLY A 97 2.80 -2.68 6.96
N ALA A 98 3.91 -3.07 7.62
CA ALA A 98 4.75 -4.19 7.21
C ALA A 98 3.96 -5.50 6.99
N TYR A 99 4.46 -6.34 6.07
CA TYR A 99 3.88 -7.65 5.71
C TYR A 99 2.41 -7.59 5.26
N SER A 100 1.94 -6.43 4.78
CA SER A 100 0.59 -6.29 4.23
C SER A 100 0.53 -6.71 2.77
N PHE A 101 -0.64 -7.19 2.35
CA PHE A 101 -0.95 -7.56 0.98
C PHE A 101 -2.02 -6.64 0.40
N VAL A 102 -1.73 -6.03 -0.76
CA VAL A 102 -2.71 -5.28 -1.55
C VAL A 102 -3.05 -6.09 -2.80
N GLY A 103 -4.25 -6.64 -2.86
CA GLY A 103 -4.70 -7.50 -3.96
C GLY A 103 -4.75 -6.80 -5.31
N ALA A 104 -4.62 -7.59 -6.38
CA ALA A 104 -4.65 -7.07 -7.75
C ALA A 104 -5.90 -6.22 -8.03
N HIS A 105 -5.77 -5.19 -8.87
CA HIS A 105 -6.84 -4.23 -9.18
C HIS A 105 -7.42 -3.45 -7.99
N ALA A 106 -6.81 -3.51 -6.80
CA ALA A 106 -7.22 -2.66 -5.69
C ALA A 106 -6.76 -1.21 -5.90
N THR A 107 -7.53 -0.27 -5.33
CA THR A 107 -7.20 1.16 -5.28
C THR A 107 -7.14 1.62 -3.83
N VAL A 108 -6.01 2.20 -3.44
CA VAL A 108 -5.77 2.80 -2.12
C VAL A 108 -5.85 4.32 -2.26
N LEU A 109 -6.78 4.94 -1.54
CA LEU A 109 -7.09 6.37 -1.66
C LEU A 109 -6.27 7.24 -0.69
N PRO A 110 -6.16 8.55 -0.94
CA PRO A 110 -5.40 9.47 -0.10
C PRO A 110 -5.82 9.39 1.37
N GLY A 111 -4.83 9.38 2.27
CA GLY A 111 -5.04 9.34 3.72
C GLY A 111 -5.29 7.93 4.28
N THR A 112 -5.21 6.89 3.45
CA THR A 112 -5.37 5.51 3.94
C THR A 112 -4.20 5.11 4.83
N ARG A 113 -4.50 4.50 5.97
CA ARG A 113 -3.52 3.89 6.89
C ARG A 113 -3.89 2.43 7.15
N LEU A 114 -3.03 1.50 6.74
CA LEU A 114 -3.17 0.07 7.01
C LEU A 114 -2.18 -0.33 8.12
N GLY A 115 -2.66 -1.02 9.15
CA GLY A 115 -1.81 -1.69 10.12
C GLY A 115 -1.01 -2.84 9.49
N LYS A 116 -0.04 -3.39 10.23
CA LYS A 116 0.81 -4.49 9.74
C LYS A 116 -0.01 -5.76 9.48
N GLY A 117 0.44 -6.61 8.57
CA GLY A 117 -0.22 -7.88 8.25
C GLY A 117 -1.63 -7.73 7.66
N SER A 118 -2.01 -6.55 7.19
CA SER A 118 -3.32 -6.30 6.59
C SER A 118 -3.45 -6.96 5.22
N LEU A 119 -4.65 -7.38 4.85
CA LEU A 119 -4.96 -7.98 3.55
C LEU A 119 -6.09 -7.22 2.87
N VAL A 120 -5.78 -6.51 1.79
CA VAL A 120 -6.75 -5.90 0.90
C VAL A 120 -7.10 -6.88 -0.21
N SER A 121 -8.36 -7.25 -0.30
CA SER A 121 -8.86 -8.17 -1.33
C SER A 121 -8.75 -7.53 -2.71
N ALA A 122 -8.54 -8.34 -3.74
CA ALA A 122 -8.53 -7.87 -5.13
C ALA A 122 -9.79 -7.05 -5.44
N TYR A 123 -9.66 -6.08 -6.35
CA TYR A 123 -10.73 -5.16 -6.75
C TYR A 123 -11.32 -4.30 -5.60
N SER A 124 -10.64 -4.12 -4.47
CA SER A 124 -11.16 -3.28 -3.39
C SER A 124 -10.80 -1.80 -3.55
N GLN A 125 -11.68 -0.90 -3.13
CA GLN A 125 -11.39 0.53 -3.00
C GLN A 125 -11.28 0.90 -1.52
N VAL A 126 -10.07 1.21 -1.05
CA VAL A 126 -9.78 1.39 0.38
C VAL A 126 -9.57 2.86 0.70
N GLN A 127 -10.24 3.32 1.76
CA GLN A 127 -10.07 4.65 2.35
C GLN A 127 -10.34 4.59 3.85
N GLY A 128 -9.46 5.21 4.64
CA GLY A 128 -9.58 5.30 6.10
C GLY A 128 -8.41 4.64 6.83
N GLU A 129 -8.56 4.48 8.14
CA GLU A 129 -7.57 3.87 9.01
C GLU A 129 -8.07 2.49 9.47
N PHE A 130 -7.21 1.48 9.35
CA PHE A 130 -7.54 0.09 9.66
C PHE A 130 -6.47 -0.51 10.58
N PRO A 131 -6.88 -1.33 11.57
CA PRO A 131 -5.96 -1.91 12.54
C PRO A 131 -5.05 -2.95 11.90
N ASP A 132 -4.05 -3.39 12.66
CA ASP A 132 -3.22 -4.53 12.31
C ASP A 132 -4.08 -5.76 11.97
N TYR A 133 -3.60 -6.54 11.01
CA TYR A 133 -4.16 -7.80 10.55
C TYR A 133 -5.55 -7.68 9.89
N ALA A 134 -6.04 -6.48 9.61
CA ALA A 134 -7.36 -6.30 9.02
C ALA A 134 -7.46 -6.92 7.61
N ILE A 135 -8.53 -7.70 7.38
CA ILE A 135 -8.92 -8.14 6.03
C ILE A 135 -9.95 -7.15 5.50
N LEU A 136 -9.65 -6.48 4.39
CA LEU A 136 -10.50 -5.47 3.75
C LEU A 136 -11.03 -5.99 2.41
N ALA A 137 -12.31 -5.76 2.14
CA ALA A 137 -12.94 -6.14 0.88
C ALA A 137 -14.05 -5.17 0.47
N GLY A 138 -14.19 -4.93 -0.84
CA GLY A 138 -15.32 -4.21 -1.43
C GLY A 138 -15.01 -2.79 -1.91
N GLN A 139 -16.06 -2.08 -2.35
CA GLN A 139 -16.00 -0.73 -2.91
C GLN A 139 -17.24 0.06 -2.44
N PRO A 140 -17.17 0.85 -1.35
CA PRO A 140 -16.00 1.05 -0.49
C PRO A 140 -15.65 -0.18 0.33
N ALA A 141 -14.37 -0.41 0.57
CA ALA A 141 -13.89 -1.54 1.33
C ALA A 141 -14.34 -1.46 2.79
N LYS A 142 -14.70 -2.60 3.36
CA LYS A 142 -15.00 -2.78 4.78
C LYS A 142 -14.10 -3.85 5.36
N GLN A 143 -13.84 -3.76 6.67
CA GLN A 143 -13.18 -4.85 7.37
C GLN A 143 -14.13 -6.04 7.46
N VAL A 144 -13.71 -7.17 6.90
CA VAL A 144 -14.47 -8.42 6.83
C VAL A 144 -13.79 -9.56 7.60
N GLY A 145 -12.63 -9.31 8.19
CA GLY A 145 -11.92 -10.33 8.97
C GLY A 145 -10.57 -9.88 9.51
N ASP A 146 -9.81 -10.88 9.93
CA ASP A 146 -8.50 -10.78 10.56
C ASP A 146 -7.59 -11.89 10.02
N THR A 147 -6.40 -11.54 9.51
CA THR A 147 -5.47 -12.49 8.87
C THR A 147 -4.95 -13.55 9.83
N ARG A 148 -4.80 -13.21 11.12
CA ARG A 148 -4.33 -14.12 12.17
C ARG A 148 -5.16 -15.39 12.28
N ARG A 149 -6.48 -15.30 12.03
CA ARG A 149 -7.37 -16.47 12.06
C ARG A 149 -6.99 -17.52 11.02
N LYS A 150 -6.58 -17.07 9.83
CA LYS A 150 -6.13 -17.95 8.74
C LYS A 150 -4.71 -18.43 9.02
N ASP A 151 -3.84 -17.55 9.48
CA ASP A 151 -2.44 -17.85 9.79
C ASP A 151 -2.34 -18.90 10.90
N ALA A 152 -3.14 -18.79 11.98
CA ALA A 152 -3.18 -19.77 13.06
C ALA A 152 -3.53 -21.19 12.58
N GLN A 153 -4.39 -21.32 11.57
CA GLN A 153 -4.69 -22.62 10.97
C GLN A 153 -3.49 -23.18 10.22
N LEU A 154 -2.80 -22.35 9.45
CA LEU A 154 -1.61 -22.75 8.69
C LEU A 154 -0.45 -23.10 9.63
N LEU A 155 -0.23 -22.31 10.70
CA LEU A 155 0.81 -22.56 11.69
C LEU A 155 0.60 -23.86 12.47
N ARG A 156 -0.65 -24.30 12.70
CA ARG A 156 -0.92 -25.63 13.26
C ARG A 156 -0.54 -26.76 12.31
N GLN A 157 -0.67 -26.55 11.01
CA GLN A 157 -0.30 -27.51 9.97
C GLN A 157 1.22 -27.50 9.69
N HIS A 158 1.85 -26.35 9.90
CA HIS A 158 3.25 -26.05 9.59
C HIS A 158 3.93 -25.37 10.79
N PRO A 159 4.12 -26.08 11.91
CA PRO A 159 4.67 -25.51 13.15
C PRO A 159 6.10 -24.97 12.97
N GLU A 160 6.85 -25.47 11.99
CA GLU A 160 8.17 -24.96 11.62
C GLU A 160 8.19 -23.48 11.22
N LEU A 161 7.05 -22.94 10.75
CA LEU A 161 6.93 -21.53 10.34
C LEU A 161 6.73 -20.57 11.52
N ALA A 162 6.46 -21.08 12.73
CA ALA A 162 6.16 -20.25 13.91
C ALA A 162 7.31 -19.31 14.27
N VAL A 163 8.57 -19.78 14.17
CA VAL A 163 9.76 -18.96 14.45
C VAL A 163 9.85 -17.77 13.49
N HIS A 164 9.49 -17.97 12.22
CA HIS A 164 9.51 -16.93 11.21
C HIS A 164 8.36 -15.94 11.40
N TYR A 165 7.17 -16.43 11.74
CA TYR A 165 6.02 -15.58 12.02
C TYR A 165 6.28 -14.67 13.22
N GLN A 166 6.75 -15.24 14.33
CA GLN A 166 7.03 -14.50 15.55
C GLN A 166 8.10 -13.42 15.35
N ALA A 167 9.11 -13.68 14.51
CA ALA A 167 10.20 -12.72 14.25
C ALA A 167 9.71 -11.36 13.75
N TRP A 168 8.64 -11.33 12.95
CA TRP A 168 8.09 -10.08 12.44
C TRP A 168 6.81 -9.64 13.16
N ALA A 169 5.94 -10.60 13.53
CA ALA A 169 4.66 -10.30 14.15
C ALA A 169 4.81 -9.91 15.63
N GLY A 170 5.87 -10.37 16.29
CA GLY A 170 6.15 -10.22 17.72
C GLY A 170 5.51 -11.31 18.58
N GLU A 171 4.36 -11.84 18.14
CA GLU A 171 3.61 -12.88 18.82
C GLU A 171 2.96 -13.84 17.80
N LEU A 172 2.60 -15.04 18.26
CA LEU A 172 1.83 -15.99 17.47
C LEU A 172 0.32 -15.64 17.53
N PRO A 173 -0.44 -15.95 16.46
CA PRO A 173 -1.86 -15.60 16.34
C PRO A 173 -2.82 -16.46 17.17
#